data_AF-D7ST37-F1
#
_entry.id   AF-D7ST37-F1
#
_cell.length_a   1.000
_cell.length_b   1.000
_cell.length_c   1.000
_cell.angle_alpha   90.00
_cell.angle_beta   90.00
_cell.angle_gamma   90.00
#
_symmetry.space_group_name_H-M   'P 1'
#
loop_
_entity.id
_entity.type
_entity.pdbx_description
1 polymer ?
#
loop_
_entity_poly.entity_id
_entity_poly.type
_entity_poly.pdbx_seq_one_letter_code
_entity_poly.pdbx_strand_id
1 'polypeptide(L)' 'MCQNVSLQHFSISSQPELICWEGSCHAVLLRKLEIALKDHQGDEAWETFEDIKRLYGFPSHSLATRLITELSYSSNPH' A
#
# COMPACT_ATOMS: atom_id res chain seq x y z
N MET A 1 19.27 3.73 9.14
CA MET A 1 20.07 2.53 9.44
C MET A 1 19.19 1.61 10.26
N CYS A 2 18.81 0.45 9.74
CA CYS A 2 17.98 -0.52 10.46
C CYS A 2 18.90 -1.55 11.14
N GLN A 3 18.87 -1.63 12.48
CA GLN A 3 19.38 -2.75 13.28
C GLN A 3 18.39 -2.97 14.44
N ASN A 4 17.63 -4.07 14.45
CA ASN A 4 17.95 -5.42 14.97
C ASN A 4 17.74 -5.49 16.49
N VAL A 5 16.79 -6.32 16.97
CA VAL A 5 17.01 -7.32 18.04
C VAL A 5 15.96 -8.44 17.92
N SER A 6 16.48 -9.67 17.88
CA SER A 6 15.90 -10.99 18.14
C SER A 6 14.54 -11.06 18.86
N LEU A 7 13.62 -11.89 18.35
CA LEU A 7 12.50 -12.44 19.13
C LEU A 7 12.40 -13.95 18.90
N GLN A 8 13.06 -14.69 19.80
CA GLN A 8 12.67 -16.05 20.14
C GLN A 8 11.46 -15.96 21.06
N HIS A 9 10.27 -16.37 20.60
CA HIS A 9 9.32 -17.19 21.38
C HIS A 9 8.12 -17.55 20.50
N PHE A 10 7.91 -18.86 20.28
CA PHE A 10 6.71 -19.39 19.63
C PHE A 10 5.47 -19.12 20.48
N SER A 11 4.41 -18.60 19.87
CA SER A 11 3.01 -18.88 20.24
C SER A 11 2.10 -18.55 19.06
N ILE A 12 1.62 -19.59 18.38
CA ILE A 12 0.54 -19.51 17.40
C ILE A 12 -0.74 -19.24 18.20
N SER A 13 -1.07 -17.96 18.35
CA SER A 13 -2.43 -17.49 18.55
C SER A 13 -2.72 -16.65 17.33
N SER A 14 -3.67 -17.08 16.50
CA SER A 14 -4.12 -16.37 15.30
C SER A 14 -4.93 -15.13 15.69
N GLN A 15 -4.29 -14.20 16.37
CA GLN A 15 -4.61 -12.79 16.35
C GLN A 15 -3.55 -12.20 15.41
N PRO A 16 -3.91 -11.46 14.34
CA PRO A 16 -2.91 -10.68 13.65
C PRO A 16 -2.42 -9.67 14.68
N GLU A 17 -1.28 -9.99 15.30
CA GLU A 17 -0.50 -9.01 16.04
C GLU A 17 -0.33 -7.85 15.06
N LEU A 18 -1.07 -6.77 15.33
CA LEU A 18 -0.82 -5.45 14.79
C LEU A 18 0.51 -5.03 15.39
N ILE A 19 1.59 -5.70 14.97
CA ILE A 19 2.95 -5.28 15.22
C ILE A 19 2.96 -3.83 14.75
N CYS A 20 3.42 -2.93 15.61
CA CYS A 20 3.48 -1.48 15.44
C CYS A 20 4.32 -1.04 14.22
N TRP A 21 3.89 -1.47 13.04
CA TRP A 21 4.32 -1.06 11.72
C TRP A 21 3.33 -0.05 11.16
N GLU A 22 2.20 0.19 11.81
CA GLU A 22 1.04 0.86 11.24
C GLU A 22 1.35 2.26 10.66
N GLY A 23 2.22 3.03 11.31
CA GLY A 23 2.69 4.33 10.80
C GLY A 23 3.79 4.26 9.72
N SER A 24 4.64 3.23 9.75
CA SER A 24 5.70 3.02 8.75
C SER A 24 5.14 2.36 7.48
N CYS A 25 4.29 1.34 7.62
CA CYS A 25 3.60 0.65 6.55
C CYS A 25 2.65 1.58 5.79
N HIS A 26 1.92 2.48 6.46
CA HIS A 26 1.02 3.38 5.74
C HIS A 26 1.80 4.33 4.81
N ALA A 27 2.85 4.96 5.33
CA ALA A 27 3.72 5.83 4.54
C ALA A 27 4.46 5.06 3.43
N VAL A 28 4.89 3.83 3.69
CA VAL A 28 5.53 2.96 2.70
C VAL A 28 4.55 2.55 1.59
N LEU A 29 3.32 2.16 1.93
CA LEU A 29 2.29 1.80 0.96
C LEU A 29 1.87 3.00 0.12
N LEU A 30 1.71 4.18 0.72
CA LEU A 30 1.46 5.43 -0.01
C LEU A 30 2.60 5.74 -0.97
N ARG A 31 3.85 5.59 -0.53
CA ARG A 31 5.03 5.81 -1.38
C ARG A 31 5.11 4.79 -2.52
N LYS A 32 4.83 3.51 -2.24
CA LYS A 32 4.75 2.46 -3.27
C LYS A 32 3.69 2.81 -4.32
N LEU A 33 2.51 3.23 -3.88
CA LEU A 33 1.44 3.63 -4.78
C LEU A 33 1.85 4.83 -5.64
N GLU A 34 2.47 5.85 -5.05
CA GLU A 34 2.97 7.00 -5.80
C GLU A 34 4.03 6.62 -6.86
N ILE A 35 4.87 5.63 -6.57
CA ILE A 35 5.87 5.12 -7.51
C ILE A 35 5.17 4.35 -8.64
N ALA A 36 4.28 3.41 -8.30
CA ALA A 36 3.53 2.63 -9.29
C ALA A 36 2.71 3.53 -10.24
N LEU A 37 2.11 4.59 -9.71
CA LEU A 37 1.41 5.60 -10.53
C LEU A 37 2.37 6.37 -11.45
N LYS A 38 3.60 6.70 -11.00
CA LYS A 38 4.61 7.37 -11.85
C LYS A 38 5.17 6.45 -12.93
N ASP A 39 5.32 5.17 -12.62
CA ASP A 39 5.85 4.16 -13.52
C ASP A 39 4.76 3.58 -14.45
N HIS A 40 3.55 4.16 -14.41
CA HIS A 40 2.38 3.76 -15.20
C HIS A 40 2.01 2.28 -15.01
N GLN A 41 2.31 1.73 -13.83
CA GLN A 41 2.01 0.35 -13.46
C GLN A 41 0.62 0.27 -12.83
N GLY A 42 -0.41 0.32 -13.69
CA GLY A 42 -1.81 0.32 -13.27
C GLY A 42 -2.20 -0.86 -12.37
N ASP A 43 -1.74 -2.07 -12.71
CA ASP A 43 -2.03 -3.28 -11.93
C ASP A 43 -1.44 -3.22 -10.51
N GLU A 44 -0.16 -2.84 -10.39
CA GLU A 44 0.52 -2.72 -9.10
C GLU A 44 -0.01 -1.54 -8.27
N ALA A 45 -0.41 -0.45 -8.93
CA ALA A 45 -1.08 0.68 -8.30
C ALA A 45 -2.46 0.27 -7.75
N TRP A 46 -3.23 -0.53 -8.49
CA TRP A 46 -4.53 -1.02 -8.06
C TRP A 46 -4.41 -1.96 -6.86
N GLU A 47 -3.51 -2.94 -6.91
CA GLU A 47 -3.26 -3.88 -5.80
C GLU A 47 -2.85 -3.13 -4.52
N THR A 48 -1.90 -2.18 -4.65
CA THR A 48 -1.46 -1.37 -3.51
C THR A 48 -2.58 -0.51 -2.93
N PHE A 49 -3.49 0.00 -3.77
CA PHE A 49 -4.66 0.75 -3.33
C PHE A 49 -5.66 -0.14 -2.58
N GLU A 50 -5.90 -1.36 -3.03
CA GLU A 50 -6.75 -2.33 -2.33
C GLU A 50 -6.18 -2.70 -0.96
N ASP A 51 -4.86 -2.86 -0.85
CA ASP A 51 -4.19 -3.08 0.42
C ASP A 51 -4.34 -1.89 1.38
N ILE A 52 -4.15 -0.67 0.90
CA ILE A 52 -4.39 0.54 1.69
C ILE A 52 -5.85 0.58 2.16
N LYS A 53 -6.80 0.29 1.26
CA LYS A 53 -8.24 0.27 1.57
C LYS A 53 -8.60 -0.77 2.63
N ARG A 54 -8.00 -1.97 2.55
CA ARG A 54 -8.24 -3.08 3.48
C ARG A 54 -7.66 -2.82 4.86
N LEU A 55 -6.46 -2.25 4.93
CA LEU A 55 -5.73 -2.05 6.18
C LEU A 55 -6.12 -0.76 6.91
N TYR A 56 -6.35 0.33 6.17
CA TYR A 56 -6.52 1.67 6.73
C TYR A 56 -7.88 2.31 6.43
N GLY A 57 -8.73 1.63 5.64
CA GLY A 57 -9.98 2.19 5.15
C GLY A 57 -9.79 3.06 3.91
N PHE A 58 -10.85 3.77 3.52
CA PHE A 58 -10.85 4.47 2.23
C PHE A 58 -9.78 5.58 2.19
N PRO A 59 -8.86 5.55 1.22
CA PRO A 59 -7.82 6.57 1.11
C PRO A 59 -8.38 7.95 0.72
N SER A 60 -7.53 8.97 0.76
CA SER A 60 -7.94 10.34 0.44
C SER A 60 -8.50 10.46 -0.97
N HIS A 61 -9.48 11.35 -1.15
CA HIS A 61 -10.15 11.58 -2.43
C HIS A 61 -9.17 11.94 -3.56
N SER A 62 -8.11 12.69 -3.25
CA SER A 62 -7.06 13.03 -4.21
C SER A 62 -6.32 11.80 -4.72
N LEU A 63 -6.00 10.85 -3.83
CA LEU A 63 -5.31 9.60 -4.17
C LEU A 63 -6.19 8.72 -5.05
N ALA A 64 -7.48 8.56 -4.68
CA ALA A 64 -8.45 7.81 -5.46
C ALA A 64 -8.67 8.43 -6.85
N THR A 65 -8.82 9.76 -6.92
CA THR A 65 -8.98 10.47 -8.21
C THR A 65 -7.77 10.24 -9.10
N ARG A 66 -6.55 10.33 -8.56
CA ARG A 66 -5.33 10.12 -9.32
C ARG A 66 -5.21 8.70 -9.87
N LEU A 67 -5.54 7.69 -9.07
CA LEU A 67 -5.56 6.30 -9.53
C LEU A 67 -6.57 6.09 -10.67
N ILE A 68 -7.79 6.61 -10.53
CA ILE A 68 -8.83 6.52 -11.57
C ILE A 68 -8.36 7.19 -12.85
N THR A 69 -7.73 8.36 -12.75
CA THR A 69 -7.17 9.09 -13.90
C THR A 69 -6.10 8.26 -14.61
N GLU A 70 -5.12 7.71 -13.89
CA GLU A 70 -4.07 6.88 -14.49
C GLU A 70 -4.64 5.64 -15.18
N LEU A 71 -5.58 4.92 -14.54
CA LEU A 71 -6.21 3.73 -15.13
C LEU A 71 -7.05 4.08 -16.38
N SER A 72 -7.69 5.24 -16.38
CA SER A 72 -8.49 5.72 -17.53
C SER A 72 -7.60 6.07 -18.72
N TYR A 73 -6.46 6.72 -18.49
CA TYR A 73 -5.52 7.08 -19.55
C TYR A 73 -4.65 5.91 -20.02
N SER A 74 -4.35 4.94 -19.15
CA SER A 74 -3.70 3.69 -19.53
C SER A 74 -4.54 2.85 -20.50
N SER A 75 -5.88 2.96 -20.41
CA SER A 75 -6.81 2.25 -21.29
C SER A 75 -7.05 2.91 -22.64
N ASN A 76 -6.35 4.01 -22.97
CA ASN A 76 -6.51 4.68 -24.26
C ASN A 76 -5.51 4.10 -25.27
N PRO A 77 -5.92 3.21 -26.18
CA PRO A 77 -5.05 2.77 -27.27
C PRO A 77 -4.80 3.96 -28.19
N HIS A 78 -3.53 4.31 -28.38
CA HIS A 78 -3.12 5.15 -29.51
C HIS A 78 -3.25 4.36 -30.82
#